data_AF-A0A529FPZ2-F1
#
_entry.id   AF-A0A529FPZ2-F1
#
_cell.length_a   1.000
_cell.length_b   1.000
_cell.length_c   1.000
_cell.angle_alpha   90.00
_cell.angle_beta   90.00
_cell.angle_gamma   90.00
#
_symmetry.space_group_name_H-M   'P 1'
#
loop_
_entity.id
_entity.type
_entity.pdbx_description
1 polymer ?
#
loop_
_entity_poly.entity_id
_entity_poly.type
_entity_poly.pdbx_seq_one_letter_code
_entity_poly.pdbx_strand_id
1 'polypeptide(L)'
;MLISQILDDAETIRVVARNGGKTRIINGARSVYSLAMEAARTGTGLVALIERKGFGETIDLDAVYKKGRLVSPINHPDPAHLHLTGTGLTHLGSAATRDSMHRKLSADGEEQLTDSMKMFRMGLEGGKPPKGQVGVQPEWFYKGNGTMAVAPGAALMSPAFAQDAGEEPEIAGIYVIGDDGAPFRVGFTLSNEFSDHVTERVNYLFLAHSKLRNASFGPEILIGDLPAD
;
A
#
# COMPACT_ATOMS: atom_id res chain seq x y z
N MET A 1 -5.60 16.52 -1.13
CA MET A 1 -5.36 16.49 -2.59
C MET A 1 -5.15 15.04 -3.01
N LEU A 2 -5.70 14.62 -4.14
CA LEU A 2 -5.48 13.28 -4.71
C LEU A 2 -4.50 13.38 -5.88
N ILE A 3 -3.57 12.42 -5.98
CA ILE A 3 -2.58 12.32 -7.05
C ILE A 3 -2.55 10.90 -7.63
N SER A 4 -2.37 10.77 -8.95
CA SER A 4 -2.28 9.48 -9.64
C SER A 4 -1.40 9.58 -10.89
N GLN A 5 -1.23 8.44 -11.57
CA GLN A 5 -0.50 8.29 -12.81
C GLN A 5 -1.36 7.59 -13.85
N ILE A 6 -1.25 8.02 -15.09
CA ILE A 6 -1.93 7.45 -16.25
C ILE A 6 -0.94 7.27 -17.39
N LEU A 7 -1.27 6.41 -18.35
CA LEU A 7 -0.59 6.35 -19.64
C LEU A 7 -1.33 7.22 -20.66
N ASP A 8 -0.59 8.04 -21.39
CA ASP A 8 -1.12 8.73 -22.58
C ASP A 8 -1.20 7.81 -23.81
N ASP A 9 -1.62 8.34 -24.95
CA ASP A 9 -1.70 7.58 -26.21
C ASP A 9 -0.35 7.03 -26.69
N ALA A 10 0.77 7.61 -26.23
CA ALA A 10 2.13 7.19 -26.55
C ALA A 10 2.74 6.31 -25.44
N GLU A 11 1.89 5.74 -24.56
CA GLU A 11 2.30 4.90 -23.41
C GLU A 11 3.30 5.59 -22.47
N THR A 12 3.26 6.91 -22.42
CA THR A 12 4.10 7.70 -21.52
C THR A 12 3.33 8.05 -20.25
N ILE A 13 3.99 7.91 -19.10
CA ILE A 13 3.40 8.29 -17.81
C ILE A 13 3.10 9.79 -17.78
N ARG A 14 1.87 10.13 -17.42
CA ARG A 14 1.43 11.47 -17.03
C ARG A 14 0.96 11.44 -15.59
N VAL A 15 1.42 12.41 -14.81
CA VAL A 15 0.96 12.59 -13.43
C VAL A 15 -0.24 13.51 -13.41
N VAL A 16 -1.29 13.10 -12.73
CA VAL A 16 -2.53 13.87 -12.59
C VAL A 16 -2.87 14.11 -11.14
N ALA A 17 -3.55 15.21 -10.85
CA ALA A 17 -4.07 15.49 -9.51
C ALA A 17 -5.44 16.17 -9.56
N ARG A 18 -6.18 16.03 -8.46
CA ARG A 18 -7.42 16.77 -8.19
C ARG A 18 -7.53 17.20 -6.73
N ASN A 19 -8.19 18.32 -6.50
CA ASN A 19 -8.54 18.80 -5.18
C ASN A 19 -9.99 19.29 -5.18
N GLY A 20 -10.94 18.39 -4.88
CA GLY A 20 -12.39 18.70 -4.88
C GLY A 20 -12.99 19.06 -6.25
N GLY A 21 -12.23 18.96 -7.34
CA GLY A 21 -12.62 19.38 -8.69
C GLY A 21 -12.13 18.42 -9.78
N LYS A 22 -11.99 18.94 -11.00
CA LYS A 22 -11.55 18.17 -12.18
C LYS A 22 -10.12 17.64 -12.02
N THR A 23 -9.88 16.44 -12.50
CA THR A 23 -8.54 15.86 -12.63
C THR A 23 -7.76 16.61 -13.71
N ARG A 24 -6.53 17.01 -13.40
CA ARG A 24 -5.66 17.75 -14.34
C ARG A 24 -4.25 17.20 -14.33
N ILE A 25 -3.58 17.27 -15.48
CA ILE A 25 -2.14 16.94 -15.59
C ILE A 25 -1.33 17.93 -14.76
N ILE A 26 -0.30 17.45 -14.08
CA ILE A 26 0.71 18.27 -13.40
C ILE A 26 1.83 18.59 -14.38
N ASN A 27 2.09 19.87 -14.64
CA ASN A 27 3.07 20.27 -15.66
C ASN A 27 4.48 19.80 -15.30
N GLY A 28 5.19 19.22 -16.27
CA GLY A 28 6.59 18.81 -16.11
C GLY A 28 6.84 17.66 -15.10
N ALA A 29 5.80 17.01 -14.59
CA ALA A 29 5.93 15.85 -13.72
C ALA A 29 6.08 14.56 -14.55
N ARG A 30 7.20 13.83 -14.35
CA ARG A 30 7.51 12.59 -15.08
C ARG A 30 6.87 11.35 -14.42
N SER A 31 6.81 11.34 -13.11
CA SER A 31 6.17 10.31 -12.28
C SER A 31 5.92 10.88 -10.87
N VAL A 32 4.99 10.29 -10.12
CA VAL A 32 4.76 10.63 -8.72
C VAL A 32 6.02 10.38 -7.88
N TYR A 33 6.76 9.31 -8.16
CA TYR A 33 8.04 9.04 -7.51
C TYR A 33 9.04 10.18 -7.74
N SER A 34 9.22 10.62 -9.00
CA SER A 34 10.14 11.73 -9.31
C SER A 34 9.74 13.03 -8.62
N LEU A 35 8.43 13.28 -8.49
CA LEU A 35 7.89 14.46 -7.84
C LEU A 35 8.08 14.41 -6.32
N ALA A 36 7.87 13.24 -5.71
CA ALA A 36 8.12 13.01 -4.29
C ALA A 36 9.60 13.15 -3.95
N MET A 37 10.50 12.63 -4.79
CA MET A 37 11.94 12.81 -4.62
C MET A 37 12.38 14.28 -4.80
N GLU A 38 11.78 15.03 -5.73
CA GLU A 38 12.02 16.48 -5.85
C GLU A 38 11.56 17.24 -4.59
N ALA A 39 10.39 16.89 -4.06
CA ALA A 39 9.88 17.45 -2.81
C ALA A 39 10.84 17.18 -1.64
N ALA A 40 11.31 15.93 -1.50
CA ALA A 40 12.27 15.53 -0.47
C ALA A 40 13.59 16.30 -0.60
N ARG A 41 14.18 16.36 -1.79
CA ARG A 41 15.46 17.06 -2.07
C ARG A 41 15.39 18.56 -1.79
N THR A 42 14.26 19.18 -2.08
CA THR A 42 14.09 20.63 -1.94
C THR A 42 13.53 21.05 -0.58
N GLY A 43 13.19 20.09 0.30
CA GLY A 43 12.50 20.36 1.55
C GLY A 43 11.12 21.02 1.36
N THR A 44 10.56 20.99 0.15
CA THR A 44 9.26 21.60 -0.15
C THR A 44 8.16 20.56 -0.01
N GLY A 45 7.07 20.90 0.68
CA GLY A 45 5.90 20.02 0.77
C GLY A 45 5.35 19.65 -0.62
N LEU A 46 4.95 18.38 -0.79
CA LEU A 46 4.52 17.85 -2.10
C LEU A 46 3.36 18.64 -2.72
N VAL A 47 2.37 19.05 -1.92
CA VAL A 47 1.26 19.89 -2.38
C VAL A 47 1.75 21.23 -2.93
N ALA A 48 2.61 21.93 -2.18
CA ALA A 48 3.16 23.22 -2.60
C ALA A 48 4.03 23.08 -3.87
N LEU A 49 4.75 21.97 -4.03
CA LEU A 49 5.49 21.66 -5.24
C LEU A 49 4.56 21.48 -6.45
N ILE A 50 3.47 20.72 -6.29
CA ILE A 50 2.45 20.51 -7.33
C ILE A 50 1.84 21.84 -7.77
N GLU A 51 1.42 22.66 -6.80
CA GLU A 51 0.82 23.98 -7.06
C GLU A 51 1.78 24.91 -7.79
N ARG A 52 3.08 24.90 -7.42
CA ARG A 52 4.11 25.69 -8.10
C ARG A 52 4.33 25.25 -9.55
N LYS A 53 4.35 23.94 -9.83
CA LYS A 53 4.47 23.44 -11.22
C LYS A 53 3.23 23.82 -12.04
N GLY A 54 2.08 23.92 -11.39
CA GLY A 54 0.82 24.26 -12.02
C GLY A 54 0.22 23.08 -12.80
N PHE A 55 -0.98 23.32 -13.31
CA PHE A 55 -1.81 22.29 -13.93
C PHE A 55 -2.00 22.55 -15.43
N GLY A 56 -1.93 21.48 -16.22
CA GLY A 56 -2.19 21.46 -17.63
C GLY A 56 -3.65 21.13 -17.94
N GLU A 57 -3.85 20.30 -18.97
CA GLU A 57 -5.17 19.88 -19.45
C GLU A 57 -5.98 19.09 -18.40
N THR A 58 -7.30 19.12 -18.57
CA THR A 58 -8.22 18.28 -17.80
C THR A 58 -8.25 16.87 -18.39
N ILE A 59 -8.24 15.87 -17.51
CA ILE A 59 -8.36 14.47 -17.86
C ILE A 59 -9.65 13.88 -17.28
N ASP A 60 -10.35 13.09 -18.09
CA ASP A 60 -11.41 12.20 -17.63
C ASP A 60 -10.78 10.89 -17.14
N LEU A 61 -10.62 10.76 -15.82
CA LEU A 61 -9.96 9.62 -15.20
C LEU A 61 -10.78 8.32 -15.36
N ASP A 62 -12.11 8.41 -15.39
CA ASP A 62 -12.98 7.24 -15.58
C ASP A 62 -12.85 6.69 -17.00
N ALA A 63 -12.73 7.58 -18.00
CA ALA A 63 -12.44 7.17 -19.37
C ALA A 63 -11.06 6.53 -19.50
N VAL A 64 -10.05 7.04 -18.79
CA VAL A 64 -8.70 6.44 -18.75
C VAL A 64 -8.74 5.04 -18.13
N TYR A 65 -9.44 4.88 -17.00
CA TYR A 65 -9.63 3.59 -16.35
C TYR A 65 -10.31 2.57 -17.28
N LYS A 66 -11.42 2.95 -17.92
CA LYS A 66 -12.14 2.08 -18.88
C LYS A 66 -11.29 1.69 -20.09
N LYS A 67 -10.31 2.50 -20.49
CA LYS A 67 -9.35 2.22 -21.55
C LYS A 67 -8.17 1.34 -21.09
N GLY A 68 -8.10 0.95 -19.81
CA GLY A 68 -6.99 0.18 -19.25
C GLY A 68 -5.68 0.94 -19.18
N ARG A 69 -5.73 2.28 -19.13
CA ARG A 69 -4.53 3.16 -19.12
C ARG A 69 -4.24 3.78 -17.76
N LEU A 70 -5.01 3.42 -16.74
CA LEU A 70 -4.67 3.76 -15.37
C LEU A 70 -3.56 2.82 -14.90
N VAL A 71 -2.50 3.38 -14.32
CA VAL A 71 -1.39 2.60 -13.73
C VAL A 71 -1.37 2.80 -12.23
N SER A 72 -0.57 2.01 -11.51
CA SER A 72 -0.36 2.24 -10.08
C SER A 72 0.08 3.69 -9.84
N PRO A 73 -0.46 4.35 -8.80
CA PRO A 73 -0.31 5.80 -8.61
C PRO A 73 1.12 6.21 -8.27
N ILE A 74 2.01 5.25 -7.98
CA ILE A 74 3.44 5.46 -7.85
C ILE A 74 4.18 4.16 -8.23
N ASN A 75 5.27 4.29 -8.99
CA ASN A 75 6.18 3.21 -9.36
C ASN A 75 7.63 3.69 -9.19
N HIS A 76 8.55 2.77 -8.96
CA HIS A 76 9.99 3.05 -9.01
C HIS A 76 10.55 2.71 -10.41
N PRO A 77 11.48 3.51 -10.99
CA PRO A 77 12.10 3.19 -12.29
C PRO A 77 12.80 1.82 -12.33
N ASP A 78 13.33 1.40 -11.19
CA ASP A 78 13.78 0.03 -10.94
C ASP A 78 12.81 -0.68 -9.98
N PRO A 79 12.01 -1.66 -10.46
CA PRO A 79 11.05 -2.38 -9.64
C PRO A 79 11.65 -3.05 -8.38
N ALA A 80 12.94 -3.38 -8.36
CA ALA A 80 13.59 -3.99 -7.20
C ALA A 80 13.60 -3.06 -5.97
N HIS A 81 13.50 -1.74 -6.18
CA HIS A 81 13.53 -0.71 -5.14
C HIS A 81 12.14 -0.19 -4.74
N LEU A 82 11.07 -0.77 -5.28
CA LEU A 82 9.73 -0.60 -4.70
C LEU A 82 9.48 -1.80 -3.79
N HIS A 83 9.33 -1.61 -2.49
CA HIS A 83 9.03 -2.70 -1.57
C HIS A 83 7.57 -2.69 -1.17
N LEU A 84 6.93 -3.86 -1.31
CA LEU A 84 5.59 -4.11 -0.83
C LEU A 84 5.72 -4.89 0.48
N THR A 85 5.21 -4.31 1.55
CA THR A 85 5.24 -4.91 2.88
C THR A 85 3.86 -4.77 3.51
N GLY A 86 3.47 -5.75 4.30
CA GLY A 86 2.18 -5.73 4.99
C GLY A 86 2.33 -5.97 6.49
N THR A 87 1.26 -5.67 7.19
CA THR A 87 1.11 -5.93 8.63
C THR A 87 -0.30 -6.46 8.86
N GLY A 88 -0.41 -7.59 9.55
CA GLY A 88 -1.69 -8.14 9.98
C GLY A 88 -2.01 -7.73 11.42
N LEU A 89 -3.13 -8.24 11.94
CA LEU A 89 -3.60 -8.03 13.31
C LEU A 89 -3.88 -6.55 13.66
N THR A 90 -4.24 -5.73 12.67
CA THR A 90 -4.42 -4.28 12.82
C THR A 90 -5.84 -3.87 13.22
N HIS A 91 -6.82 -4.79 13.12
CA HIS A 91 -8.21 -4.55 13.50
C HIS A 91 -8.82 -5.72 14.26
N LEU A 92 -9.85 -5.47 15.07
CA LEU A 92 -10.49 -6.46 15.96
C LEU A 92 -10.91 -7.75 15.24
N GLY A 93 -11.44 -7.63 14.02
CA GLY A 93 -11.85 -8.78 13.19
C GLY A 93 -10.69 -9.69 12.78
N SER A 94 -9.55 -9.10 12.38
CA SER A 94 -8.34 -9.87 12.03
C SER A 94 -7.78 -10.61 13.24
N ALA A 95 -7.76 -9.95 14.41
CA ALA A 95 -7.25 -10.54 15.64
C ALA A 95 -8.07 -11.77 16.07
N ALA A 96 -9.39 -11.65 16.07
CA ALA A 96 -10.28 -12.76 16.45
C ALA A 96 -10.17 -13.95 15.48
N THR A 97 -10.10 -13.68 14.17
CA THR A 97 -9.98 -14.73 13.16
C THR A 97 -8.65 -15.47 13.29
N ARG A 98 -7.55 -14.74 13.51
CA ARG A 98 -6.21 -15.33 13.65
C ARG A 98 -6.06 -16.14 14.93
N ASP A 99 -6.56 -15.62 16.05
CA ASP A 99 -6.61 -16.34 17.31
C ASP A 99 -7.38 -17.66 17.19
N SER A 100 -8.55 -17.65 16.52
CA SER A 100 -9.32 -18.87 16.28
C SER A 100 -8.56 -19.92 15.43
N MET A 101 -7.74 -19.46 14.48
CA MET A 101 -6.90 -20.32 13.64
C MET A 101 -5.79 -20.96 14.47
N HIS A 102 -5.07 -20.17 15.28
CA HIS A 102 -3.98 -20.69 16.12
C HIS A 102 -4.49 -21.64 17.21
N ARG A 103 -5.64 -21.34 17.85
CA ARG A 103 -6.22 -22.24 18.86
C ARG A 103 -6.59 -23.62 18.30
N LYS A 104 -7.03 -23.70 17.05
CA LYS A 104 -7.36 -24.99 16.39
C LYS A 104 -6.12 -25.83 16.04
N LEU A 105 -4.95 -25.20 15.92
CA LEU A 105 -3.70 -25.86 15.58
C LEU A 105 -2.91 -26.31 16.83
N SER A 106 -3.19 -25.72 18.00
CA SER A 106 -2.62 -26.13 19.29
C SER A 106 -3.32 -27.40 19.80
N ALA A 107 -2.59 -28.50 19.95
CA ALA A 107 -3.14 -29.81 20.32
C ALA A 107 -3.64 -29.92 21.78
N ASP A 108 -3.33 -28.95 22.65
CA ASP A 108 -3.39 -29.16 24.11
C ASP A 108 -4.38 -28.27 24.88
N GLY A 109 -5.35 -27.60 24.24
CA GLY A 109 -6.53 -27.05 24.93
C GLY A 109 -6.31 -26.09 26.12
N GLU A 110 -5.08 -25.66 26.40
CA GLU A 110 -4.81 -24.73 27.50
C GLU A 110 -5.29 -23.32 27.14
N GLU A 111 -5.90 -22.64 28.11
CA GLU A 111 -6.30 -21.22 28.12
C GLU A 111 -5.13 -20.24 27.97
N GLN A 112 -4.00 -20.65 27.39
CA GLN A 112 -2.90 -19.75 27.09
C GLN A 112 -3.26 -18.91 25.86
N LEU A 113 -3.16 -17.59 26.01
CA LEU A 113 -3.28 -16.63 24.91
C LEU A 113 -2.35 -17.04 23.76
N THR A 114 -2.91 -17.15 22.56
CA THR A 114 -2.13 -17.34 21.34
C THR A 114 -1.17 -16.18 21.14
N ASP A 115 -0.04 -16.41 20.46
CA ASP A 115 0.94 -15.34 20.22
C ASP A 115 0.35 -14.18 19.42
N SER A 116 -0.63 -14.45 18.55
CA SER A 116 -1.41 -13.41 17.87
C SER A 116 -2.18 -12.52 18.83
N MET A 117 -2.82 -13.08 19.87
CA MET A 117 -3.52 -12.29 20.87
C MET A 117 -2.58 -11.52 21.79
N LYS A 118 -1.41 -12.08 22.12
CA LYS A 118 -0.38 -11.35 22.86
C LYS A 118 0.08 -10.13 22.06
N MET A 119 0.39 -10.32 20.78
CA MET A 119 0.77 -9.22 19.88
C MET A 119 -0.33 -8.16 19.74
N PHE A 120 -1.58 -8.60 19.56
CA PHE A 120 -2.71 -7.67 19.48
C PHE A 120 -2.85 -6.81 20.74
N ARG A 121 -2.72 -7.42 21.93
CA ARG A 121 -2.76 -6.68 23.21
C ARG A 121 -1.60 -5.70 23.36
N MET A 122 -0.37 -6.11 23.00
CA MET A 122 0.77 -5.19 22.95
C MET A 122 0.48 -3.98 22.06
N GLY A 123 -0.16 -4.18 20.91
CA GLY A 123 -0.58 -3.12 19.99
C GLY A 123 -1.59 -2.14 20.61
N LEU A 124 -2.58 -2.64 21.35
CA LEU A 124 -3.56 -1.80 22.05
C LEU A 124 -2.92 -0.97 23.18
N GLU A 125 -2.01 -1.57 23.94
CA GLU A 125 -1.41 -0.94 25.12
C GLU A 125 -0.29 0.04 24.75
N GLY A 126 0.53 -0.28 23.74
CA GLY A 126 1.75 0.45 23.42
C GLY A 126 1.98 0.73 21.93
N GLY A 127 1.01 0.48 21.04
CA GLY A 127 1.16 0.66 19.60
C GLY A 127 1.09 2.12 19.12
N LYS A 128 0.63 3.04 19.97
CA LYS A 128 0.54 4.48 19.67
C LYS A 128 1.39 5.30 20.65
N PRO A 129 2.72 5.15 20.64
CA PRO A 129 3.60 5.85 21.56
C PRO A 129 3.62 7.37 21.30
N PRO A 130 3.89 8.20 22.31
CA PRO A 130 4.16 9.62 22.11
C PRO A 130 5.38 9.86 21.21
N LYS A 131 5.47 11.07 20.62
CA LYS A 131 6.61 11.48 19.79
C LYS A 131 7.93 11.28 20.54
N GLY A 132 8.88 10.60 19.89
CA GLY A 132 10.21 10.32 20.44
C GLY A 132 10.30 9.05 21.28
N GLN A 133 9.21 8.30 21.44
CA GLN A 133 9.21 7.01 22.11
C GLN A 133 9.07 5.85 21.12
N VAL A 134 9.66 4.71 21.44
CA VAL A 134 9.58 3.49 20.64
C VAL A 134 8.26 2.79 20.94
N GLY A 135 7.53 2.40 19.89
CA GLY A 135 6.29 1.63 20.00
C GLY A 135 6.53 0.13 20.04
N VAL A 136 5.46 -0.64 20.21
CA VAL A 136 5.55 -2.10 20.08
C VAL A 136 5.74 -2.51 18.62
N GLN A 137 6.43 -3.62 18.40
CA GLN A 137 6.66 -4.16 17.07
C GLN A 137 5.39 -4.84 16.53
N PRO A 138 4.93 -4.49 15.32
CA PRO A 138 3.78 -5.14 14.70
C PRO A 138 4.17 -6.49 14.07
N GLU A 139 3.17 -7.25 13.63
CA GLU A 139 3.41 -8.28 12.62
C GLU A 139 3.92 -7.60 11.35
N TRP A 140 4.92 -8.18 10.71
CA TRP A 140 5.45 -7.65 9.47
C TRP A 140 5.81 -8.78 8.52
N PHE A 141 5.46 -8.62 7.25
CA PHE A 141 5.87 -9.53 6.19
C PHE A 141 6.21 -8.78 4.90
N TYR A 142 7.08 -9.42 4.11
CA TYR A 142 7.43 -8.98 2.78
C TYR A 142 6.49 -9.60 1.75
N LYS A 143 5.79 -8.75 0.99
CA LYS A 143 4.85 -9.14 -0.07
C LYS A 143 5.55 -9.29 -1.42
N GLY A 144 6.63 -8.54 -1.62
CA GLY A 144 7.39 -8.54 -2.86
C GLY A 144 7.94 -7.16 -3.20
N ASN A 145 8.32 -6.99 -4.46
CA ASN A 145 8.79 -5.71 -4.97
C ASN A 145 7.85 -5.15 -6.05
N GLY A 146 8.32 -4.16 -6.81
CA GLY A 146 7.52 -3.52 -7.86
C GLY A 146 7.05 -4.44 -8.97
N THR A 147 7.64 -5.63 -9.16
CA THR A 147 7.13 -6.62 -10.13
C THR A 147 5.85 -7.30 -9.67
N MET A 148 5.55 -7.25 -8.37
CA MET A 148 4.32 -7.82 -7.79
C MET A 148 3.17 -6.81 -7.79
N ALA A 149 3.44 -5.53 -8.02
CA ALA A 149 2.42 -4.48 -8.10
C ALA A 149 1.63 -4.60 -9.41
N VAL A 150 0.32 -4.67 -9.30
CA VAL A 150 -0.63 -4.72 -10.41
C VAL A 150 -1.39 -3.41 -10.47
N ALA A 151 -1.61 -2.90 -11.67
CA ALA A 151 -2.35 -1.66 -11.88
C ALA A 151 -3.82 -1.81 -11.43
N PRO A 152 -4.44 -0.77 -10.86
CA PRO A 152 -5.86 -0.79 -10.54
C PRO A 152 -6.72 -1.11 -11.78
N GLY A 153 -7.59 -2.11 -11.65
CA GLY A 153 -8.45 -2.61 -12.74
C GLY A 153 -7.82 -3.69 -13.63
N ALA A 154 -6.52 -3.97 -13.48
CA ALA A 154 -5.89 -5.10 -14.14
C ALA A 154 -6.12 -6.40 -13.37
N ALA A 155 -6.01 -7.54 -14.06
CA ALA A 155 -6.24 -8.85 -13.46
C ALA A 155 -5.15 -9.21 -12.44
N LEU A 156 -5.57 -9.66 -11.25
CA LEU A 156 -4.69 -10.32 -10.30
C LEU A 156 -4.50 -11.78 -10.71
N MET A 157 -3.25 -12.17 -10.97
CA MET A 157 -2.93 -13.51 -11.47
C MET A 157 -2.64 -14.45 -10.31
N SER A 158 -3.41 -15.55 -10.23
CA SER A 158 -3.13 -16.64 -9.29
C SER A 158 -2.11 -17.61 -9.86
N PRO A 159 -1.02 -17.93 -9.14
CA PRO A 159 -0.10 -18.97 -9.59
C PRO A 159 -0.79 -20.33 -9.53
N ALA A 160 -0.44 -21.24 -10.45
CA ALA A 160 -1.14 -22.53 -10.61
C ALA A 160 -1.11 -23.45 -9.37
N PHE A 161 -0.17 -23.22 -8.44
CA PHE A 161 -0.07 -23.97 -7.19
C PHE A 161 -0.80 -23.32 -6.01
N ALA A 162 -1.33 -22.10 -6.17
CA ALA A 162 -2.09 -21.46 -5.11
C ALA A 162 -3.37 -22.24 -4.85
N GLN A 163 -3.71 -22.41 -3.57
CA GLN A 163 -4.88 -23.15 -3.12
C GLN A 163 -6.07 -22.24 -2.82
N ASP A 164 -5.81 -20.94 -2.75
CA ASP A 164 -6.80 -19.91 -2.50
C ASP A 164 -6.39 -18.60 -3.17
N ALA A 165 -7.37 -17.72 -3.30
CA ALA A 165 -7.31 -16.46 -4.02
C ALA A 165 -8.05 -15.35 -3.25
N GLY A 166 -7.83 -15.26 -1.94
CA GLY A 166 -8.50 -14.29 -1.06
C GLY A 166 -8.04 -12.86 -1.33
N GLU A 167 -8.98 -11.92 -1.35
CA GLU A 167 -8.70 -10.49 -1.45
C GLU A 167 -8.81 -9.84 -0.07
N GLU A 168 -7.81 -9.08 0.32
CA GLU A 168 -7.76 -8.35 1.59
C GLU A 168 -7.69 -6.84 1.31
N PRO A 169 -8.82 -6.12 1.44
CA PRO A 169 -8.85 -4.68 1.25
C PRO A 169 -8.19 -3.96 2.43
N GLU A 170 -7.25 -3.07 2.14
CA GLU A 170 -6.36 -2.42 3.10
C GLU A 170 -6.16 -0.94 2.79
N ILE A 171 -5.57 -0.21 3.75
CA ILE A 171 -5.02 1.13 3.52
C ILE A 171 -3.49 1.01 3.42
N ALA A 172 -2.93 1.36 2.27
CA ALA A 172 -1.48 1.42 2.09
C ALA A 172 -0.93 2.81 2.40
N GLY A 173 0.03 2.88 3.32
CA GLY A 173 0.88 4.05 3.50
C GLY A 173 2.01 4.05 2.47
N ILE A 174 2.15 5.13 1.71
CA ILE A 174 3.16 5.27 0.66
C ILE A 174 4.29 6.16 1.16
N TYR A 175 5.51 5.63 1.09
CA TYR A 175 6.73 6.32 1.50
C TYR A 175 7.78 6.27 0.38
N VAL A 176 8.57 7.33 0.29
CA VAL A 176 9.82 7.34 -0.47
C VAL A 176 10.99 7.57 0.49
N ILE A 177 12.15 7.03 0.16
CA ILE A 177 13.37 7.22 0.95
C ILE A 177 14.20 8.30 0.25
N GLY A 178 14.48 9.39 0.96
CA GLY A 178 15.30 10.49 0.47
C GLY A 178 16.75 10.07 0.25
N ASP A 179 17.51 10.91 -0.47
CA ASP A 179 18.92 10.65 -0.77
C ASP A 179 19.79 10.56 0.51
N ASP A 180 19.32 11.12 1.62
CA ASP A 180 19.92 11.09 2.95
C ASP A 180 19.45 9.90 3.82
N GLY A 181 18.59 9.03 3.28
CA GLY A 181 17.98 7.92 4.00
C GLY A 181 16.74 8.27 4.82
N ALA A 182 16.32 9.54 4.83
CA ALA A 182 15.12 9.94 5.57
C ALA A 182 13.84 9.43 4.88
N PRO A 183 12.90 8.78 5.60
CA PRO A 183 11.63 8.39 5.04
C PRO A 183 10.66 9.58 4.93
N PHE A 184 10.08 9.77 3.76
CA PHE A 184 9.06 10.79 3.50
C PHE A 184 7.74 10.12 3.11
N ARG A 185 6.68 10.41 3.85
CA ARG A 185 5.32 9.94 3.52
C ARG A 185 4.77 10.76 2.34
N VAL A 186 4.45 10.08 1.25
CA VAL A 186 3.76 10.67 0.11
C VAL A 186 2.28 10.84 0.41
N GLY A 187 1.67 9.81 1.02
CA GLY A 187 0.25 9.79 1.34
C GLY A 187 -0.27 8.38 1.58
N PHE A 188 -1.58 8.23 1.44
CA PHE A 188 -2.29 6.96 1.63
C PHE A 188 -3.07 6.58 0.38
N THR A 189 -3.27 5.29 0.14
CA THR A 189 -4.12 4.81 -0.94
C THR A 189 -4.86 3.55 -0.52
N LEU A 190 -5.95 3.21 -1.22
CA LEU A 190 -6.57 1.91 -1.05
C LEU A 190 -5.65 0.85 -1.65
N SER A 191 -5.63 -0.30 -1.01
CA SER A 191 -4.85 -1.46 -1.43
C SER A 191 -5.71 -2.70 -1.37
N ASN A 192 -5.36 -3.67 -2.19
CA ASN A 192 -5.89 -5.01 -2.17
C ASN A 192 -4.73 -5.99 -2.16
N GLU A 193 -4.67 -6.77 -1.10
CA GLU A 193 -3.64 -7.75 -0.84
C GLU A 193 -4.15 -9.15 -1.21
N PHE A 194 -3.50 -9.81 -2.17
CA PHE A 194 -3.93 -11.11 -2.65
C PHE A 194 -3.34 -12.25 -1.81
N SER A 195 -4.16 -13.03 -1.11
CA SER A 195 -3.72 -13.94 -0.06
C SER A 195 -4.20 -15.38 -0.29
N ASP A 196 -3.30 -16.34 -0.08
CA ASP A 196 -3.62 -17.77 -0.12
C ASP A 196 -3.87 -18.29 1.31
N HIS A 197 -5.06 -18.04 1.85
CA HIS A 197 -5.38 -18.39 3.24
C HIS A 197 -5.39 -19.90 3.50
N VAL A 198 -5.61 -20.72 2.47
CA VAL A 198 -5.53 -22.18 2.59
C VAL A 198 -4.09 -22.60 2.85
N THR A 199 -3.14 -22.11 2.05
CA THR A 199 -1.70 -22.36 2.27
C THR A 199 -1.26 -21.89 3.66
N GLU A 200 -1.73 -20.73 4.09
CA GLU A 200 -1.40 -20.16 5.40
C GLU A 200 -1.89 -21.02 6.57
N ARG A 201 -3.08 -21.62 6.45
CA ARG A 201 -3.68 -22.47 7.49
C ARG A 201 -2.93 -23.79 7.69
N VAL A 202 -2.15 -24.24 6.70
CA VAL A 202 -1.35 -25.46 6.82
C VAL A 202 -0.34 -25.34 7.94
N ASN A 203 0.35 -24.19 8.03
CA ASN A 203 1.35 -23.93 9.06
C ASN A 203 1.61 -22.42 9.17
N TYR A 204 1.73 -21.89 10.38
CA TYR A 204 2.02 -20.46 10.59
C TYR A 204 3.34 -20.00 9.93
N LEU A 205 4.32 -20.90 9.73
CA LEU A 205 5.56 -20.63 8.99
C LEU A 205 5.33 -20.41 7.49
N PHE A 206 4.13 -20.70 6.97
CA PHE A 206 3.78 -20.52 5.57
C PHE A 206 3.18 -19.14 5.26
N LEU A 207 3.15 -18.22 6.23
CA LEU A 207 2.75 -16.82 5.98
C LEU A 207 3.47 -16.22 4.76
N ALA A 208 4.79 -16.35 4.67
CA ALA A 208 5.51 -15.81 3.51
C ALA A 208 5.06 -16.47 2.19
N HIS A 209 4.78 -17.77 2.20
CA HIS A 209 4.36 -18.53 1.03
C HIS A 209 2.95 -18.15 0.57
N SER A 210 2.05 -17.84 1.50
CA SER A 210 0.70 -17.37 1.19
C SER A 210 0.67 -15.91 0.73
N LYS A 211 1.62 -15.09 1.20
CA LYS A 211 1.68 -13.66 0.95
C LYS A 211 2.51 -13.29 -0.28
N LEU A 212 3.48 -14.07 -0.76
CA LEU A 212 4.22 -13.77 -1.99
C LEU A 212 3.35 -13.92 -3.26
N ARG A 213 2.48 -12.96 -3.49
CA ARG A 213 1.44 -12.89 -4.53
C ARG A 213 1.27 -11.45 -4.99
N ASN A 214 0.60 -11.23 -6.11
CA ASN A 214 0.36 -9.88 -6.63
C ASN A 214 -0.39 -9.00 -5.61
N ALA A 215 -0.24 -7.70 -5.70
CA ALA A 215 -1.05 -6.75 -4.96
C ALA A 215 -1.39 -5.56 -5.85
N SER A 216 -2.56 -4.96 -5.64
CA SER A 216 -2.97 -3.75 -6.36
C SER A 216 -3.19 -2.63 -5.36
N PHE A 217 -2.71 -1.43 -5.66
CA PHE A 217 -2.94 -0.23 -4.84
C PHE A 217 -3.22 0.98 -5.73
N GLY A 218 -4.09 1.87 -5.28
CA GLY A 218 -4.62 2.97 -6.08
C GLY A 218 -6.15 3.10 -5.93
N PRO A 219 -6.83 3.78 -6.87
CA PRO A 219 -6.30 4.40 -8.10
C PRO A 219 -5.51 5.70 -7.86
N GLU A 220 -5.68 6.32 -6.70
CA GLU A 220 -5.09 7.62 -6.36
C GLU A 220 -4.46 7.57 -4.96
N ILE A 221 -3.42 8.36 -4.74
CA ILE A 221 -2.86 8.62 -3.42
C ILE A 221 -3.50 9.88 -2.85
N LEU A 222 -4.08 9.79 -1.68
CA LEU A 222 -4.45 10.92 -0.82
C LEU A 222 -3.18 11.50 -0.19
N ILE A 223 -2.77 12.67 -0.66
CA ILE A 223 -1.68 13.44 -0.04
C ILE A 223 -2.23 14.09 1.22
N GLY A 224 -1.57 13.83 2.36
CA GLY A 224 -1.93 14.35 3.67
C GLY A 224 -2.32 13.24 4.64
N ASP A 225 -3.17 13.59 5.61
CA ASP A 225 -3.69 12.66 6.59
C ASP A 225 -4.95 11.95 6.08
N LEU A 226 -5.23 10.79 6.64
CA LEU A 226 -6.51 10.10 6.44
C LEU A 226 -7.66 10.94 7.04
N PRO A 227 -8.90 10.77 6.55
CA PRO A 227 -10.08 11.33 7.20
C PRO A 227 -10.18 10.88 8.66
N ALA A 228 -10.75 11.72 9.52
CA ALA A 228 -11.14 11.32 10.86
C ALA A 228 -12.40 10.45 10.82
N ASP A 229 -12.52 9.53 11.78
CA ASP A 229 -13.70 8.69 12.02
C ASP A 229 -14.91 9.51 12.51
#